data_AF-A0A6M0BU45-F1
#
_entry.id   AF-A0A6M0BU45-F1
#
_cell.length_a   1.000
_cell.length_b   1.000
_cell.length_c   1.000
_cell.angle_alpha   90.00
_cell.angle_beta   90.00
_cell.angle_gamma   90.00
#
_symmetry.space_group_name_H-M   'P 1'
#
loop_
_entity.id
_entity.type
_entity.pdbx_description
1 polymer ?
#
loop_
_entity_poly.entity_id
_entity_poly.type
_entity_poly.pdbx_seq_one_letter_code
_entity_poly.pdbx_strand_id
1 'polypeptide(L)'
;MRLLRRADGYYCQFCISVDIKVDVEQTLHNVGLDVGLKEFYTDSDGNTESNPQFYRKSQKRLKFYQSRVSRKKKGSANPKCAINKLGSVHLKISRQREEHAKRLGHCVVQSKDLVAYVDAERRAGGRFED
;
A
#
# COMPACT_ATOMS: atom_id res chain seq x y z
N MET A 1 -15.25 -17.31 -8.50
CA MET A 1 -15.17 -16.00 -9.19
C MET A 1 -15.76 -14.93 -8.26
N ARG A 2 -15.04 -13.83 -8.02
CA ARG A 2 -15.50 -12.74 -7.13
C ARG A 2 -15.65 -11.44 -7.92
N LEU A 3 -16.83 -10.82 -7.86
CA LEU A 3 -17.06 -9.48 -8.42
C LEU A 3 -16.74 -8.41 -7.38
N LEU A 4 -15.88 -7.46 -7.73
CA LEU A 4 -15.46 -6.35 -6.88
C LEU A 4 -15.95 -5.04 -7.48
N ARG A 5 -16.61 -4.20 -6.67
CA ARG A 5 -16.94 -2.82 -7.06
C ARG A 5 -15.93 -1.86 -6.45
N ARG A 6 -15.28 -1.06 -7.30
CA ARG A 6 -14.37 0.02 -6.90
C ARG A 6 -14.93 1.37 -7.38
N ALA A 7 -14.24 2.45 -7.04
CA ALA A 7 -14.68 3.80 -7.40
C ALA A 7 -14.67 4.08 -8.91
N ASP A 8 -13.88 3.33 -9.68
CA ASP A 8 -13.70 3.48 -11.13
C ASP A 8 -14.43 2.42 -11.97
N GLY A 9 -14.98 1.36 -11.35
CA GLY A 9 -15.71 0.34 -12.08
C GLY A 9 -15.87 -0.99 -11.33
N TYR A 10 -16.28 -2.01 -12.10
CA TYR A 10 -16.42 -3.38 -11.65
C TYR A 10 -15.23 -4.21 -12.13
N TYR A 11 -14.77 -5.14 -11.29
CA TYR A 11 -13.65 -6.04 -11.56
C TYR A 11 -14.09 -7.49 -11.32
N CYS A 12 -13.65 -8.40 -12.18
CA CYS A 12 -13.80 -9.83 -12.00
C CYS A 12 -12.47 -10.41 -11.49
N GLN A 13 -12.47 -10.98 -10.29
CA GLN A 13 -11.32 -11.67 -9.72
C GLN A 13 -11.48 -13.18 -9.88
N PHE A 14 -10.45 -13.78 -10.46
CA PHE A 14 -10.29 -15.22 -10.60
C PHE A 14 -9.14 -15.68 -9.69
N CYS A 15 -9.35 -16.79 -8.99
CA CYS A 15 -8.28 -17.47 -8.30
C CYS A 15 -7.89 -18.65 -9.18
N ILE A 16 -6.62 -18.70 -9.58
CA ILE A 16 -6.06 -19.78 -10.38
C ILE A 16 -4.91 -20.34 -9.58
N SER A 17 -4.91 -21.65 -9.38
CA SER A 17 -3.78 -22.36 -8.79
C SER A 17 -2.93 -22.89 -9.92
N VAL A 18 -1.66 -22.49 -9.93
CA VAL A 18 -0.66 -22.92 -10.91
C VAL A 18 0.61 -23.20 -10.16
N ASP A 19 1.21 -24.37 -10.40
CA ASP A 19 2.54 -24.69 -9.91
C ASP A 19 3.58 -24.04 -10.82
N ILE A 20 4.02 -22.85 -10.46
CA ILE A 20 5.06 -22.12 -11.18
C ILE A 20 6.42 -22.53 -10.58
N LYS A 21 7.21 -23.26 -11.36
CA LYS A 21 8.63 -23.48 -11.08
C LYS A 21 9.43 -22.42 -11.82
N VAL A 22 10.06 -21.52 -11.08
CA VAL A 22 11.00 -20.54 -11.64
C VAL A 22 12.40 -21.04 -11.29
N ASP A 23 13.21 -21.32 -12.30
CA ASP A 23 14.63 -21.57 -12.10
C ASP A 23 15.33 -20.22 -11.95
N VAL A 24 15.91 -19.98 -10.77
CA VAL A 24 16.63 -18.74 -10.45
C VAL A 24 18.02 -19.15 -9.98
N GLU A 25 19.07 -18.55 -10.56
CA GLU A 25 20.43 -18.71 -10.05
C GLU A 25 20.55 -18.06 -8.68
N GLN A 26 21.21 -18.75 -7.74
CA GLN A 26 21.38 -18.25 -6.38
C GLN A 26 22.40 -17.09 -6.37
N THR A 27 22.03 -15.93 -5.82
CA THR A 27 22.93 -14.78 -5.66
C THR A 27 23.88 -14.90 -4.46
N LEU A 28 23.71 -15.94 -3.63
CA LEU A 28 24.34 -16.19 -2.32
C LEU A 28 24.28 -15.00 -1.35
N HIS A 29 23.30 -14.10 -1.52
CA HIS A 29 23.20 -12.86 -0.79
C HIS A 29 21.94 -12.80 0.07
N ASN A 30 22.13 -12.67 1.39
CA ASN A 30 21.06 -12.61 2.38
C ASN A 30 20.91 -11.18 2.90
N VAL A 31 19.67 -10.73 3.10
CA VAL A 31 19.40 -9.35 3.48
C VAL A 31 18.38 -9.23 4.61
N GLY A 32 18.69 -8.37 5.58
CA GLY A 32 17.76 -7.96 6.63
C GLY A 32 17.10 -6.63 6.27
N LEU A 33 15.76 -6.56 6.33
CA LEU A 33 14.99 -5.36 6.10
C LEU A 33 14.34 -4.88 7.41
N ASP A 34 14.66 -3.66 7.84
CA ASP A 34 13.96 -2.95 8.91
C ASP A 34 12.92 -2.01 8.29
N VAL A 35 11.63 -2.34 8.43
CA VAL A 35 10.53 -1.56 7.85
C VAL A 35 10.01 -0.52 8.83
N GLY A 36 9.88 0.73 8.38
CA GLY A 36 9.59 1.86 9.26
C GLY A 36 8.62 2.90 8.70
N LEU A 37 8.30 3.88 9.54
CA LEU A 37 7.51 5.05 9.14
C LEU A 37 8.36 6.18 8.56
N LYS A 38 9.59 6.35 9.07
CA LYS A 38 10.55 7.39 8.67
C LYS A 38 11.10 7.09 7.27
N GLU A 39 11.76 5.94 7.16
CA GLU A 39 12.17 5.33 5.88
C GLU A 39 11.25 4.16 5.59
N PHE A 40 11.02 3.87 4.30
CA PHE A 40 10.16 2.76 3.88
C PHE A 40 10.76 1.41 4.28
N TYR A 41 12.06 1.21 4.02
CA TYR A 41 12.86 0.19 4.68
C TYR A 41 14.33 0.61 4.74
N THR A 42 15.07 0.00 5.66
CA THR A 42 16.53 0.04 5.74
C THR A 42 17.07 -1.37 5.60
N ASP A 43 18.08 -1.53 4.77
CA ASP A 43 18.80 -2.76 4.51
C ASP A 43 19.96 -2.94 5.52
N SER A 44 20.30 -4.17 5.87
CA SER A 44 21.54 -4.55 6.58
C SER A 44 22.82 -4.04 5.91
N ASP A 45 22.80 -3.83 4.59
CA ASP A 45 23.92 -3.28 3.82
C ASP A 45 24.03 -1.74 3.93
N GLY A 46 23.14 -1.09 4.69
CA GLY A 46 23.13 0.35 4.90
C GLY A 46 22.36 1.15 3.84
N ASN A 47 21.75 0.47 2.86
CA ASN A 47 20.88 1.11 1.89
C ASN A 47 19.52 1.48 2.52
N THR A 48 18.98 2.65 2.20
CA THR A 48 17.67 3.08 2.69
C THR A 48 16.76 3.48 1.55
N GLU A 49 15.50 3.04 1.60
CA GLU A 49 14.47 3.45 0.66
C GLU A 49 13.57 4.49 1.34
N SER A 50 13.47 5.67 0.73
CA SER A 50 12.68 6.77 1.30
C SER A 50 11.19 6.48 1.29
N ASN A 51 10.46 6.94 2.31
CA ASN A 51 9.00 6.87 2.29
C ASN A 51 8.41 7.98 1.39
N PRO A 52 7.75 7.64 0.26
CA PRO A 52 7.26 8.62 -0.71
C PRO A 52 6.07 9.45 -0.20
N GLN A 53 5.50 9.14 0.97
CA GLN A 53 4.47 9.92 1.66
C GLN A 53 3.24 10.24 0.78
N PHE A 54 2.75 9.27 0.01
CA PHE A 54 1.64 9.44 -0.95
C PHE A 54 0.39 10.10 -0.35
N TYR A 55 0.08 9.76 0.91
CA TYR A 55 -1.06 10.33 1.62
C TYR A 55 -0.88 11.84 1.86
N ARG A 56 0.28 12.28 2.36
CA ARG A 56 0.59 13.70 2.60
C ARG A 56 0.51 14.51 1.30
N LYS A 57 1.10 13.99 0.22
CA LYS A 57 1.02 14.62 -1.12
C LYS A 57 -0.43 14.80 -1.61
N SER A 58 -1.32 13.86 -1.26
CA SER A 58 -2.72 13.88 -1.67
C SER A 58 -3.67 14.56 -0.69
N GLN A 59 -3.18 14.99 0.49
CA GLN A 59 -4.00 15.47 1.61
C GLN A 59 -4.83 16.70 1.25
N LYS A 60 -4.26 17.67 0.52
CA LYS A 60 -4.98 18.88 0.07
C LYS A 60 -6.21 18.51 -0.76
N ARG A 61 -6.03 17.59 -1.70
CA ARG A 61 -7.11 17.11 -2.59
C ARG A 61 -8.12 16.27 -1.83
N LEU A 62 -7.67 15.43 -0.90
CA LEU A 62 -8.54 14.63 -0.04
C LEU A 62 -9.45 15.52 0.83
N LYS A 63 -8.88 16.50 1.53
CA LYS A 63 -9.62 17.47 2.35
C LYS A 63 -10.66 18.22 1.52
N PHE A 64 -10.30 18.66 0.32
CA PHE A 64 -11.23 19.34 -0.58
C PHE A 64 -12.46 18.50 -0.93
N TYR A 65 -12.27 17.23 -1.30
CA TYR A 65 -13.39 16.34 -1.63
C TYR A 65 -14.20 15.92 -0.40
N GLN A 66 -13.54 15.70 0.75
CA GLN A 66 -14.22 15.45 2.02
C GLN A 66 -15.14 16.61 2.41
N SER A 67 -14.67 17.86 2.33
CA SER A 67 -15.51 19.04 2.57
C SER A 67 -16.65 19.20 1.55
N ARG A 68 -16.47 18.76 0.30
CA ARG A 68 -17.55 18.74 -0.70
C ARG A 68 -18.61 17.70 -0.37
N VAL A 69 -18.23 16.52 0.12
CA VAL A 69 -19.17 15.47 0.54
C VAL A 69 -19.94 15.91 1.79
N SER A 70 -19.23 16.43 2.80
CA SER A 70 -19.83 16.89 4.06
C SER A 70 -20.89 17.97 3.88
N ARG A 71 -20.71 18.87 2.90
CA ARG A 71 -21.67 19.96 2.60
C ARG A 71 -22.89 19.52 1.78
N LYS A 72 -22.98 18.26 1.32
CA LYS A 72 -24.13 17.81 0.51
C LYS A 72 -25.32 17.48 1.40
N LYS A 73 -26.46 18.11 1.10
CA LYS A 73 -27.75 17.81 1.75
C LYS A 73 -28.18 16.38 1.43
N LYS A 74 -28.47 15.61 2.49
CA LYS A 74 -29.06 14.27 2.41
C LYS A 74 -30.38 14.35 1.63
N GLY A 75 -30.54 13.54 0.59
CA GLY A 75 -31.74 13.54 -0.28
C GLY A 75 -31.67 14.41 -1.54
N SER A 76 -30.63 15.23 -1.73
CA SER A 76 -30.38 15.86 -3.04
C SER A 76 -29.89 14.83 -4.06
N ALA A 77 -30.05 15.08 -5.36
CA ALA A 77 -29.67 14.13 -6.42
C ALA A 77 -28.13 13.95 -6.58
N ASN A 78 -27.33 14.88 -6.02
CA ASN A 78 -25.89 14.99 -6.30
C ASN A 78 -24.85 14.45 -5.26
N PRO A 79 -25.19 13.79 -4.12
CA PRO A 79 -24.20 13.32 -3.15
C PRO A 79 -23.42 12.10 -3.66
N LYS A 80 -24.06 11.21 -4.43
CA LYS A 80 -23.41 10.02 -5.01
C LYS A 80 -22.21 10.38 -5.89
N CYS A 81 -22.34 11.42 -6.71
CA CYS A 81 -21.25 11.93 -7.55
C CYS A 81 -20.08 12.47 -6.71
N ALA A 82 -20.35 13.18 -5.61
CA ALA A 82 -19.32 13.68 -4.70
C ALA A 82 -18.58 12.55 -3.97
N ILE A 83 -19.32 11.54 -3.51
CA ILE A 83 -18.76 10.35 -2.86
C ILE A 83 -17.89 9.56 -3.84
N ASN A 84 -18.35 9.36 -5.08
CA ASN A 84 -17.56 8.69 -6.12
C ASN A 84 -16.24 9.41 -6.37
N LYS A 85 -16.24 10.75 -6.50
CA LYS A 85 -15.01 11.55 -6.67
C LYS A 85 -14.05 11.39 -5.48
N LEU A 86 -14.56 11.39 -4.26
CA LEU A 86 -13.76 11.12 -3.06
C LEU A 86 -13.17 9.70 -3.11
N GLY A 87 -13.99 8.71 -3.48
CA GLY A 87 -13.58 7.32 -3.68
C GLY A 87 -12.47 7.17 -4.72
N SER A 88 -12.53 7.89 -5.83
CA SER A 88 -11.47 7.87 -6.86
C SER A 88 -10.13 8.40 -6.34
N VAL A 89 -10.15 9.40 -5.44
CA VAL A 89 -8.91 9.90 -4.81
C VAL A 89 -8.32 8.86 -3.85
N HIS A 90 -9.15 8.23 -3.01
CA HIS A 90 -8.69 7.14 -2.15
C HIS A 90 -8.14 5.96 -2.95
N LEU A 91 -8.81 5.59 -4.04
CA LEU A 91 -8.38 4.52 -4.94
C LEU A 91 -7.00 4.84 -5.55
N LYS A 92 -6.78 6.09 -5.98
CA LYS A 92 -5.48 6.53 -6.50
C LYS A 92 -4.36 6.36 -5.47
N ILE A 93 -4.59 6.81 -4.23
CA ILE A 93 -3.60 6.68 -3.15
C ILE A 93 -3.31 5.20 -2.86
N SER A 94 -4.35 4.37 -2.79
CA SER A 94 -4.20 2.92 -2.56
C SER A 94 -3.34 2.27 -3.65
N ARG A 95 -3.62 2.58 -4.91
CA ARG A 95 -2.85 2.07 -6.05
C ARG A 95 -1.39 2.50 -6.01
N GLN A 96 -1.13 3.77 -5.70
CA GLN A 96 0.25 4.27 -5.60
C GLN A 96 1.03 3.56 -4.49
N ARG A 97 0.40 3.30 -3.34
CA ARG A 97 1.01 2.56 -2.23
C ARG A 97 1.30 1.10 -2.61
N GLU A 98 0.32 0.43 -3.22
CA GLU A 98 0.42 -0.97 -3.62
C GLU A 98 1.48 -1.16 -4.71
N GLU A 99 1.49 -0.29 -5.73
CA GLU A 99 2.47 -0.35 -6.81
C GLU A 99 3.89 -0.11 -6.30
N HIS A 100 4.07 0.87 -5.41
CA HIS A 100 5.36 1.15 -4.80
C HIS A 100 5.90 -0.07 -4.03
N ALA A 101 5.04 -0.69 -3.20
CA ALA A 101 5.40 -1.87 -2.43
C ALA A 101 5.72 -3.07 -3.33
N LYS A 102 4.92 -3.32 -4.37
CA LYS A 102 5.16 -4.40 -5.33
C LYS A 102 6.46 -4.21 -6.09
N ARG A 103 6.71 -3.00 -6.61
CA ARG A 103 7.93 -2.70 -7.35
C ARG A 103 9.17 -2.94 -6.49
N LEU A 104 9.16 -2.44 -5.25
CA LEU A 104 10.29 -2.62 -4.35
C LEU A 104 10.44 -4.08 -3.90
N GLY A 105 9.34 -4.75 -3.54
CA GLY A 105 9.36 -6.16 -3.19
C GLY A 105 9.91 -7.02 -4.32
N HIS A 106 9.52 -6.74 -5.57
CA HIS A 106 10.05 -7.40 -6.74
C HIS A 106 11.56 -7.17 -6.91
N CYS A 107 12.03 -5.92 -6.78
CA CYS A 107 13.47 -5.63 -6.84
C CYS A 107 14.26 -6.39 -5.77
N VAL A 108 13.76 -6.43 -4.52
CA VAL A 108 14.42 -7.14 -3.42
C VAL A 108 14.46 -8.65 -3.68
N VAL A 109 13.30 -9.26 -4.00
CA VAL A 109 13.20 -10.71 -4.22
C VAL A 109 14.03 -11.17 -5.43
N GLN A 110 14.17 -10.34 -6.46
CA GLN A 110 15.01 -10.69 -7.61
C GLN A 110 16.51 -10.59 -7.36
N SER A 111 16.94 -9.79 -6.37
CA SER A 111 18.37 -9.55 -6.13
C SER A 111 18.94 -10.29 -4.92
N LYS A 112 18.09 -10.89 -4.08
CA LYS A 112 18.50 -11.57 -2.84
C LYS A 112 17.80 -12.91 -2.71
N ASP A 113 18.53 -13.92 -2.24
CA ASP A 113 18.00 -15.27 -2.07
C ASP A 113 17.18 -15.42 -0.78
N LEU A 114 17.59 -14.72 0.28
CA LEU A 114 16.91 -14.72 1.57
C LEU A 114 16.62 -13.29 2.01
N VAL A 115 15.34 -13.04 2.31
CA VAL A 115 14.87 -11.77 2.84
C VAL A 115 14.29 -12.02 4.22
N ALA A 116 14.96 -11.51 5.26
CA ALA A 116 14.39 -11.43 6.60
C ALA A 116 13.88 -10.01 6.82
N TYR A 117 12.68 -9.82 7.38
CA TYR A 117 12.19 -8.50 7.73
C TYR A 117 11.81 -8.41 9.20
N VAL A 118 12.04 -7.25 9.81
CA VAL A 118 11.63 -6.96 11.19
C VAL A 118 10.44 -6.02 11.14
N ASP A 119 9.36 -6.43 11.78
CA ASP A 119 8.20 -5.57 11.98
C ASP A 119 8.36 -4.72 13.25
N ALA A 120 8.50 -3.41 13.06
CA ALA A 120 8.68 -2.45 14.14
C ALA A 120 7.40 -2.19 14.98
N GLU A 121 6.22 -2.72 14.59
CA GLU A 121 4.97 -2.50 15.34
C GLU A 121 4.96 -3.15 16.75
N ARG A 122 5.86 -4.08 17.06
CA ARG A 122 5.87 -4.77 18.37
C ARG A 122 6.45 -4.00 19.55
N ARG A 123 6.92 -2.76 19.39
CA ARG A 123 7.46 -1.96 20.52
C ARG A 123 6.50 -0.95 21.14
N ALA A 124 5.30 -0.74 20.58
CA ALA A 124 4.36 0.29 21.06
C ALA A 124 3.22 -0.24 21.96
N GLY A 125 3.27 -1.51 22.39
CA GLY A 125 2.16 -2.19 23.07
C GLY A 125 2.47 -2.77 24.46
N GLY A 126 3.54 -2.32 25.14
CA GLY A 126 3.80 -2.67 26.54
C GLY A 126 2.85 -1.92 27.46
N ARG A 127 1.72 -2.54 27.81
CA ARG A 127 0.86 -2.11 28.93
C ARG A 127 1.66 -2.24 30.22
N PHE A 128 1.91 -1.12 30.89
CA PHE A 128 2.13 -1.10 32.33
C PHE A 128 0.79 -1.42 32.99
N GLU A 129 0.72 -2.52 33.74
CA GLU A 129 -0.27 -2.76 34.78
C GLU A 129 0.52 -3.15 36.04
N ASP A 130 0.46 -2.29 37.07
CA ASP A 130 0.63 -2.63 38.48
C ASP A 130 -0.77 -2.71 39.11
#